data_AF-A0A923NVP4-F1
#
_entry.id   AF-A0A923NVP4-F1
#
_cell.length_a   1.000
_cell.length_b   1.000
_cell.length_c   1.000
_cell.angle_alpha   90.00
_cell.angle_beta   90.00
_cell.angle_gamma   90.00
#
_symmetry.space_group_name_H-M   'P 1'
#
loop_
_entity.id
_entity.type
_entity.pdbx_description
1 polymer ?
#
loop_
_entity_poly.entity_id
_entity_poly.type
_entity_poly.pdbx_seq_one_letter_code
_entity_poly.pdbx_strand_id
1 'polypeptide(L)'
;MKSKNEKLVSLQSRIINSLASLVENRDEDTGNHILRTSAYVEIIARKAFEHGLWSETIDEHYIELIKSAAPMHDVGKIVVPNHILKRPEKLTAEEFEQLKLHTTEGKRIIEEIIGMTENKNYIKIASEIATSHHERWDGSGYPYQYAKEEIPLSARIMAIETSLML
;
A
#
# COMPACT_ATOMS: atom_id res chain seq x y z
N MET A 1 -33.23 -2.30 1.44
CA MET A 1 -32.26 -1.54 0.63
C MET A 1 -30.88 -1.44 1.30
N LYS A 2 -30.79 -1.15 2.61
CA LYS A 2 -29.52 -1.15 3.39
C LYS A 2 -28.63 -2.39 3.18
N SER A 3 -29.21 -3.58 3.30
CA SER A 3 -28.53 -4.87 3.07
C SER A 3 -27.97 -5.08 1.65
N LYS A 4 -28.57 -4.49 0.61
CA LYS A 4 -28.03 -4.59 -0.77
C LYS A 4 -26.80 -3.71 -0.95
N ASN A 5 -26.81 -2.51 -0.34
CA ASN A 5 -25.69 -1.58 -0.43
C ASN A 5 -24.49 -2.08 0.36
N GLU A 6 -24.72 -2.62 1.57
CA GLU A 6 -23.67 -3.27 2.38
C GLU A 6 -23.04 -4.47 1.64
N LYS A 7 -23.85 -5.28 0.96
CA LYS A 7 -23.35 -6.38 0.10
C LYS A 7 -22.51 -5.89 -1.07
N LEU A 8 -22.88 -4.76 -1.69
CA LEU A 8 -22.11 -4.17 -2.80
C LEU A 8 -20.75 -3.67 -2.32
N VAL A 9 -20.72 -2.89 -1.24
CA VAL A 9 -19.48 -2.40 -0.64
C VAL A 9 -18.58 -3.56 -0.21
N SER A 10 -19.14 -4.58 0.45
CA SER A 10 -18.39 -5.77 0.83
C SER A 10 -17.82 -6.53 -0.37
N LEU A 11 -18.58 -6.64 -1.46
CA LEU A 11 -18.11 -7.28 -2.69
C LEU A 11 -16.99 -6.49 -3.35
N GLN A 12 -17.11 -5.16 -3.41
CA GLN A 12 -16.06 -4.28 -3.94
C GLN A 12 -14.75 -4.46 -3.18
N SER A 13 -14.79 -4.37 -1.83
CA SER A 13 -13.58 -4.58 -1.01
C SER A 13 -12.97 -5.97 -1.19
N ARG A 14 -13.80 -7.02 -1.33
CA ARG A 14 -13.32 -8.39 -1.57
C ARG A 14 -12.65 -8.53 -2.94
N ILE A 15 -13.18 -7.89 -3.97
CA ILE A 15 -12.57 -7.90 -5.31
C ILE A 15 -11.23 -7.19 -5.28
N ILE A 16 -11.15 -6.00 -4.68
CA ILE A 16 -9.91 -5.23 -4.54
C ILE A 16 -8.86 -6.06 -3.80
N ASN A 17 -9.21 -6.65 -2.65
CA ASN A 17 -8.28 -7.50 -1.89
C ASN A 17 -7.85 -8.75 -2.67
N SER A 18 -8.74 -9.32 -3.49
CA SER A 18 -8.41 -10.47 -4.33
C SER A 18 -7.42 -10.08 -5.44
N LEU A 19 -7.60 -8.92 -6.06
CA LEU A 19 -6.68 -8.40 -7.07
C LEU A 19 -5.29 -8.12 -6.47
N ALA A 20 -5.24 -7.45 -5.31
CA ALA A 20 -4.00 -7.26 -4.57
C ALA A 20 -3.31 -8.60 -4.26
N SER A 21 -4.07 -9.56 -3.75
CA SER A 21 -3.56 -10.91 -3.46
C SER A 21 -3.01 -11.61 -4.69
N LEU A 22 -3.65 -11.48 -5.86
CA LEU A 22 -3.16 -12.10 -7.10
C LEU A 22 -1.81 -11.54 -7.53
N VAL A 23 -1.59 -10.24 -7.32
CA VAL A 23 -0.30 -9.59 -7.61
C VAL A 23 0.77 -10.06 -6.62
N GLU A 24 0.44 -10.06 -5.32
CA GLU A 24 1.33 -10.47 -4.22
C GLU A 24 1.85 -11.91 -4.39
N ASN A 25 0.95 -12.85 -4.74
CA ASN A 25 1.29 -14.27 -4.89
C ASN A 25 2.30 -14.55 -6.04
N ARG A 26 2.67 -13.53 -6.84
CA ARG A 26 3.75 -13.66 -7.82
C ARG A 26 5.14 -13.66 -7.20
N ASP A 27 5.28 -13.17 -5.96
CA ASP A 27 6.54 -12.90 -5.26
C ASP A 27 6.80 -13.86 -4.08
N GLU A 28 6.12 -15.01 -4.06
CA GLU A 28 6.20 -16.08 -3.04
C GLU A 28 5.48 -15.82 -1.72
N ASP A 29 4.92 -14.62 -1.46
CA ASP A 29 4.14 -14.41 -0.24
C ASP A 29 2.69 -14.89 -0.39
N THR A 30 2.23 -15.59 0.65
CA THR A 30 0.85 -16.09 0.72
C THR A 30 -0.09 -14.91 0.98
N GLY A 31 -1.35 -14.99 0.53
CA GLY A 31 -2.38 -13.95 0.81
C GLY A 31 -2.60 -13.61 2.30
N ASN A 32 -1.97 -14.33 3.24
CA ASN A 32 -1.89 -13.95 4.63
C ASN A 32 -1.07 -12.67 4.87
N HIS A 33 -0.07 -12.35 4.04
CA HIS A 33 0.73 -11.13 4.18
C HIS A 33 -0.13 -9.87 4.14
N ILE A 34 -0.96 -9.73 3.11
CA ILE A 34 -1.88 -8.60 2.97
C ILE A 34 -2.76 -8.42 4.22
N LEU A 35 -3.30 -9.52 4.76
CA LEU A 35 -4.14 -9.46 5.96
C LEU A 35 -3.35 -9.01 7.20
N ARG A 36 -2.10 -9.47 7.34
CA ARG A 36 -1.20 -9.05 8.43
C ARG A 36 -0.86 -7.57 8.30
N THR A 37 -0.46 -7.13 7.11
CA THR A 37 -0.06 -5.74 6.85
C THR A 37 -1.20 -4.77 7.11
N SER A 38 -2.42 -5.06 6.63
CA SER A 38 -3.61 -4.28 6.97
C SER A 38 -3.87 -4.20 8.48
N ALA A 39 -3.69 -5.31 9.20
CA ALA A 39 -3.89 -5.33 10.65
C ALA A 39 -2.82 -4.53 11.40
N TYR A 40 -1.55 -4.60 10.99
CA TYR A 40 -0.47 -3.82 11.59
C TYR A 40 -0.67 -2.33 11.38
N VAL A 41 -0.98 -1.92 10.15
CA VAL A 41 -1.28 -0.52 9.81
C VAL A 41 -2.45 0.01 10.64
N GLU A 42 -3.51 -0.77 10.81
CA GLU A 42 -4.64 -0.42 11.69
C GLU A 42 -4.18 -0.25 13.15
N ILE A 43 -3.41 -1.19 13.69
CA ILE A 43 -2.93 -1.13 15.08
C ILE A 43 -2.08 0.12 15.30
N ILE A 44 -1.15 0.42 14.38
CA ILE A 44 -0.29 1.59 14.48
C ILE A 44 -1.11 2.88 14.43
N ALA A 45 -2.05 2.99 13.48
CA ALA A 45 -2.90 4.17 13.34
C ALA A 45 -3.81 4.37 14.58
N ARG A 46 -4.39 3.29 15.11
CA ARG A 46 -5.18 3.33 16.36
C ARG A 46 -4.34 3.77 17.55
N LYS A 47 -3.11 3.25 17.69
CA LYS A 47 -2.21 3.67 18.78
C LYS A 47 -1.78 5.12 18.67
N ALA A 48 -1.53 5.60 17.46
CA ALA A 48 -1.25 7.01 17.22
C ALA A 48 -2.44 7.90 17.63
N PHE A 49 -3.66 7.49 17.26
CA PHE A 49 -4.90 8.18 17.64
C PHE A 49 -5.11 8.23 19.16
N GLU A 50 -4.97 7.09 19.85
CA GLU A 50 -5.09 6.99 21.31
C GLU A 50 -4.11 7.92 22.05
N HIS A 51 -2.93 8.15 21.48
CA HIS A 51 -1.89 9.01 22.03
C HIS A 51 -2.01 10.48 21.60
N GLY A 52 -3.05 10.83 20.82
CA GLY A 52 -3.27 12.18 20.31
C GLY A 52 -2.26 12.64 19.25
N LEU A 53 -1.56 11.70 18.60
CA LEU A 53 -0.62 12.02 17.53
C LEU A 53 -1.38 12.27 16.22
N TRP A 54 -0.97 13.31 15.49
CA TRP A 54 -1.60 13.71 14.22
C TRP A 54 -3.12 13.85 14.32
N SER A 55 -3.62 14.43 15.42
CA SER A 55 -5.05 14.54 15.74
C SER A 55 -5.90 15.29 14.68
N GLU A 56 -5.27 16.09 13.82
CA GLU A 56 -5.93 16.76 12.69
C GLU A 56 -6.12 15.84 11.47
N THR A 57 -5.45 14.69 11.44
CA THR A 57 -5.43 13.76 10.29
C THR A 57 -5.95 12.38 10.65
N ILE A 58 -5.53 11.82 11.78
CA ILE A 58 -5.93 10.48 12.20
C ILE A 58 -7.22 10.60 13.01
N ASP A 59 -8.31 10.11 12.43
CA ASP A 59 -9.59 9.83 13.08
C ASP A 59 -10.04 8.40 12.73
N GLU A 60 -11.19 7.96 13.26
CA GLU A 60 -11.74 6.63 12.95
C GLU A 60 -11.96 6.42 11.44
N HIS A 61 -12.29 7.48 10.70
CA HIS A 61 -12.49 7.36 9.26
C HIS A 61 -11.17 7.13 8.52
N TYR A 62 -10.11 7.86 8.88
CA TYR A 62 -8.77 7.68 8.36
C TYR A 62 -8.23 6.27 8.66
N ILE A 63 -8.47 5.76 9.88
CA ILE A 63 -8.05 4.41 10.29
C ILE A 63 -8.69 3.34 9.39
N GLU A 64 -9.99 3.44 9.10
CA GLU A 64 -10.66 2.50 8.18
C GLU A 64 -10.16 2.65 6.73
N LEU A 65 -9.87 3.88 6.29
CA LEU A 65 -9.31 4.13 4.96
C LEU A 65 -7.90 3.56 4.80
N ILE A 66 -6.99 3.82 5.74
CA ILE A 66 -5.60 3.35 5.64
C ILE A 66 -5.51 1.82 5.73
N LYS A 67 -6.32 1.21 6.60
CA LYS A 67 -6.46 -0.26 6.70
C LYS A 67 -6.91 -0.90 5.40
N SER A 68 -7.93 -0.31 4.76
CA SER A 68 -8.47 -0.82 3.50
C SER A 68 -7.59 -0.51 2.29
N ALA A 69 -6.75 0.52 2.38
CA ALA A 69 -5.81 0.91 1.33
C ALA A 69 -4.48 0.14 1.37
N ALA A 70 -4.04 -0.32 2.55
CA ALA A 70 -2.77 -1.05 2.72
C ALA A 70 -2.55 -2.24 1.76
N PRO A 71 -3.56 -3.06 1.40
CA PRO A 71 -3.40 -4.13 0.42
C PRO A 71 -2.88 -3.67 -0.95
N MET A 72 -3.05 -2.38 -1.28
CA MET A 72 -2.71 -1.85 -2.59
C MET A 72 -1.24 -1.46 -2.74
N HIS A 73 -0.43 -1.53 -1.68
CA HIS A 73 0.94 -1.04 -1.68
C HIS A 73 1.79 -1.63 -2.83
N ASP A 74 1.61 -2.92 -3.10
CA ASP A 74 2.39 -3.67 -4.08
C ASP A 74 1.66 -3.99 -5.39
N VAL A 75 0.48 -3.39 -5.64
CA VAL A 75 -0.31 -3.67 -6.84
C VAL A 75 0.45 -3.41 -8.15
N GLY A 76 1.41 -2.49 -8.12
CA GLY A 76 2.26 -2.18 -9.27
C GLY A 76 3.24 -3.28 -9.65
N LYS A 77 3.47 -4.30 -8.80
CA LYS A 77 4.28 -5.48 -9.17
C LYS A 77 3.69 -6.21 -10.37
N ILE A 78 2.43 -5.95 -10.74
CA ILE A 78 1.82 -6.46 -11.97
C ILE A 78 2.65 -6.16 -13.22
N VAL A 79 3.34 -5.01 -13.28
CA VAL A 79 4.16 -4.62 -14.43
C VAL A 79 5.59 -5.16 -14.39
N VAL A 80 6.04 -5.66 -13.23
CA VAL A 80 7.41 -6.15 -13.06
C VAL A 80 7.52 -7.57 -13.66
N PRO A 81 8.53 -7.87 -14.49
CA PRO A 81 8.71 -9.20 -15.06
C PRO A 81 8.93 -10.29 -13.99
N ASN A 82 8.34 -11.47 -14.21
CA ASN A 82 8.48 -12.60 -13.27
C ASN A 82 9.93 -13.03 -13.00
N HIS A 83 10.83 -12.90 -13.98
CA HIS A 83 12.24 -13.28 -13.81
C HIS A 83 13.02 -12.31 -12.89
N ILE A 84 12.46 -11.11 -12.64
CA ILE A 84 12.98 -10.14 -11.67
C ILE A 84 12.36 -10.39 -10.30
N LEU A 85 11.04 -10.58 -10.23
CA LEU A 85 10.35 -10.88 -8.96
C LEU A 85 10.86 -12.19 -8.33
N LYS A 86 10.97 -13.27 -9.13
CA LYS A 86 11.35 -14.60 -8.64
C LYS A 86 12.85 -14.86 -8.69
N ARG A 87 13.67 -13.82 -8.59
CA ARG A 87 15.12 -13.96 -8.72
C ARG A 87 15.69 -14.60 -7.44
N PRO A 88 16.36 -15.77 -7.52
CA PRO A 88 16.93 -16.41 -6.33
C PRO A 88 18.24 -15.74 -5.87
N GLU A 89 18.89 -14.98 -6.76
CA GLU A 89 20.12 -14.25 -6.49
C GLU A 89 19.83 -12.76 -6.27
N LYS A 90 20.83 -12.00 -5.82
CA LYS A 90 20.69 -10.53 -5.72
C LYS A 90 20.43 -9.94 -7.11
N LEU A 91 19.49 -8.99 -7.18
CA LEU A 91 19.21 -8.22 -8.38
C LEU A 91 20.44 -7.41 -8.81
N THR A 92 20.65 -7.28 -10.13
CA THR A 92 21.58 -6.28 -10.64
C THR A 92 21.03 -4.86 -10.40
N ALA A 93 21.87 -3.84 -10.59
CA ALA A 93 21.42 -2.46 -10.48
C ALA A 93 20.28 -2.15 -11.46
N GLU A 94 20.39 -2.62 -12.70
CA GLU A 94 19.37 -2.43 -13.74
C GLU A 94 18.05 -3.13 -13.40
N GLU A 95 18.13 -4.36 -12.87
CA GLU A 95 16.96 -5.11 -12.45
C GLU A 95 16.29 -4.48 -11.23
N PHE A 96 17.08 -3.93 -10.32
CA PHE A 96 16.56 -3.19 -9.17
C PHE A 96 15.85 -1.90 -9.62
N GLU A 97 16.38 -1.17 -10.60
CA GLU A 97 15.65 -0.02 -11.20
C GLU A 97 14.32 -0.45 -11.83
N GLN A 98 14.26 -1.62 -12.47
CA GLN A 98 12.99 -2.16 -12.98
C GLN A 98 12.04 -2.58 -11.86
N LEU A 99 12.54 -3.13 -10.75
CA LEU A 99 11.72 -3.47 -9.59
C LEU A 99 11.09 -2.21 -8.98
N LYS A 100 11.85 -1.12 -8.82
CA LYS A 100 11.36 0.15 -8.23
C LYS A 100 10.13 0.72 -8.93
N LEU A 101 9.96 0.44 -10.23
CA LEU A 101 8.82 0.91 -11.03
C LEU A 101 7.46 0.48 -10.47
N HIS A 102 7.40 -0.59 -9.66
CA HIS A 102 6.13 -1.00 -9.04
C HIS A 102 5.51 0.12 -8.19
N THR A 103 6.31 1.01 -7.61
CA THR A 103 5.80 2.11 -6.80
C THR A 103 4.99 3.10 -7.65
N THR A 104 5.61 3.65 -8.69
CA THR A 104 4.99 4.63 -9.59
C THR A 104 3.90 4.02 -10.47
N GLU A 105 4.07 2.78 -10.90
CA GLU A 105 3.01 2.08 -11.64
C GLU A 105 1.83 1.69 -10.75
N GLY A 106 2.09 1.37 -9.47
CA GLY A 106 1.04 1.14 -8.48
C GLY A 106 0.17 2.38 -8.30
N LYS A 107 0.79 3.56 -8.17
CA LYS A 107 0.10 4.85 -8.17
C LYS A 107 -0.81 5.01 -9.39
N ARG A 108 -0.22 4.84 -10.58
CA ARG A 108 -0.94 5.01 -11.86
C ARG A 108 -2.15 4.08 -11.95
N ILE A 109 -1.99 2.81 -11.59
CA ILE A 109 -3.08 1.82 -11.56
C ILE A 109 -4.20 2.25 -10.61
N ILE A 110 -3.85 2.72 -9.41
CA ILE A 110 -4.83 3.16 -8.42
C ILE A 110 -5.60 4.38 -8.93
N GLU A 111 -4.90 5.40 -9.45
CA GLU A 111 -5.51 6.64 -9.91
C GLU A 111 -6.35 6.45 -11.19
N GLU A 112 -5.87 5.68 -12.16
CA GLU A 112 -6.51 5.53 -13.47
C GLU A 112 -7.58 4.43 -13.51
N ILE A 113 -7.39 3.32 -12.79
CA ILE A 113 -8.26 2.14 -12.89
C ILE A 113 -9.22 2.09 -11.70
N ILE A 114 -8.70 2.20 -10.47
CA ILE A 114 -9.52 2.09 -9.25
C ILE A 114 -10.21 3.42 -8.93
N GLY A 115 -9.61 4.53 -9.35
CA GLY A 115 -10.13 5.90 -9.17
C GLY A 115 -11.53 6.15 -9.71
N MET A 116 -12.01 5.30 -10.63
CA MET A 116 -13.36 5.38 -11.18
C MET A 116 -14.44 4.83 -10.23
N THR A 117 -14.08 4.00 -9.25
CA THR A 117 -15.02 3.22 -8.43
C THR A 117 -14.99 3.53 -6.94
N GLU A 118 -13.99 4.26 -6.46
CA GLU A 118 -13.74 4.49 -5.04
C GLU A 118 -13.76 5.97 -4.63
N ASN A 119 -13.81 6.22 -3.32
CA ASN A 119 -13.77 7.57 -2.75
C ASN A 119 -12.39 8.22 -2.98
N LYS A 120 -12.36 9.52 -3.28
CA LYS A 120 -11.12 10.32 -3.44
C LYS A 120 -10.14 10.21 -2.26
N ASN A 121 -10.63 10.12 -1.02
CA ASN A 121 -9.78 9.95 0.16
C ASN A 121 -9.09 8.58 0.16
N TYR A 122 -9.80 7.52 -0.22
CA TYR A 122 -9.23 6.19 -0.39
C TYR A 122 -8.15 6.20 -1.47
N ILE A 123 -8.47 6.76 -2.65
CA ILE A 123 -7.54 6.84 -3.78
C ILE A 123 -6.28 7.60 -3.41
N LYS A 124 -6.41 8.73 -2.69
CA LYS A 124 -5.27 9.49 -2.19
C LYS A 124 -4.38 8.63 -1.28
N ILE A 125 -4.96 8.01 -0.25
CA ILE A 125 -4.18 7.20 0.72
C ILE A 125 -3.54 5.99 0.05
N ALA A 126 -4.29 5.26 -0.78
CA ALA A 126 -3.77 4.09 -1.51
C ALA A 126 -2.64 4.49 -2.46
N SER A 127 -2.77 5.61 -3.17
CA SER A 127 -1.73 6.13 -4.07
C SER A 127 -0.48 6.56 -3.31
N GLU A 128 -0.65 7.26 -2.19
CA GLU A 128 0.47 7.66 -1.32
C GLU A 128 1.24 6.43 -0.80
N ILE A 129 0.52 5.41 -0.32
CA ILE A 129 1.08 4.14 0.13
C ILE A 129 1.84 3.45 -1.00
N ALA A 130 1.18 3.18 -2.14
CA ALA A 130 1.80 2.46 -3.25
C ALA A 130 3.07 3.17 -3.75
N THR A 131 3.05 4.50 -3.81
CA THR A 131 4.20 5.24 -4.33
C THR A 131 5.34 5.37 -3.32
N SER A 132 5.05 5.46 -2.02
CA SER A 132 6.03 5.97 -1.05
C SER A 132 6.35 5.01 0.10
N HIS A 133 5.81 3.77 0.09
CA HIS A 133 6.07 2.80 1.17
C HIS A 133 7.53 2.32 1.26
N HIS A 134 8.33 2.57 0.21
CA HIS A 134 9.78 2.35 0.21
C HIS A 134 10.62 3.62 0.44
N GLU A 135 9.97 4.75 0.70
CA GLU A 135 10.69 5.94 1.17
C GLU A 135 11.23 5.71 2.58
N ARG A 136 12.40 6.28 2.86
CA ARG A 136 13.09 6.11 4.14
C ARG A 136 13.21 7.44 4.83
N TRP A 137 13.07 7.44 6.17
CA TRP A 137 13.07 8.67 6.97
C TRP A 137 14.29 9.57 6.74
N ASP A 138 15.44 8.97 6.41
CA ASP A 138 16.71 9.63 6.12
C ASP A 138 16.87 10.12 4.66
N GLY A 139 15.88 9.90 3.80
CA GLY A 139 15.92 10.24 2.37
C GLY A 139 16.66 9.24 1.48
N SER A 140 17.08 8.08 2.01
CA SER A 140 17.77 7.04 1.22
C SER A 140 16.84 6.10 0.46
N GLY A 141 15.53 6.35 0.51
CA GLY A 141 14.49 5.52 -0.12
C GLY A 141 14.29 5.78 -1.61
N TYR A 142 13.16 5.33 -2.14
CA TYR A 142 12.73 5.53 -3.52
C TYR A 142 11.19 5.60 -3.60
N PRO A 143 10.59 6.16 -4.67
CA PRO A 143 11.20 6.65 -5.91
C PRO A 143 11.64 8.12 -5.90
N TYR A 144 11.17 8.92 -4.95
CA TYR A 144 11.40 10.37 -4.93
C TYR A 144 12.48 10.81 -3.94
N GLN A 145 12.91 9.90 -3.04
CA GLN A 145 13.89 10.21 -1.99
C GLN A 145 13.36 11.24 -0.99
N TYR A 146 12.04 11.22 -0.75
CA TYR A 146 11.43 12.05 0.26
C TYR A 146 12.01 11.74 1.64
N ALA A 147 12.29 12.79 2.42
CA ALA A 147 12.82 12.66 3.76
C ALA A 147 11.80 13.13 4.80
N LYS A 148 11.80 12.47 5.97
CA LYS A 148 11.01 12.87 7.14
C LYS A 148 9.53 13.12 6.82
N GLU A 149 9.04 14.34 7.01
CA GLU A 149 7.65 14.74 6.82
C GLU A 149 7.25 14.96 5.35
N GLU A 150 8.19 14.96 4.41
CA GLU A 150 7.87 14.91 2.97
C GLU A 150 7.24 13.57 2.60
N ILE A 151 7.53 12.52 3.37
CA ILE A 151 6.91 11.20 3.22
C ILE A 151 5.46 11.30 3.74
N PRO A 152 4.45 10.97 2.93
CA PRO A 152 3.06 10.96 3.37
C PRO A 152 2.87 10.15 4.65
N LEU A 153 2.02 10.62 5.56
CA LEU A 153 1.78 9.94 6.84
C LEU A 153 1.31 8.49 6.63
N SER A 154 0.44 8.28 5.66
CA SER A 154 -0.05 6.96 5.23
C SER A 154 1.10 6.01 4.87
N ALA A 155 2.05 6.47 4.07
CA ALA A 155 3.25 5.72 3.69
C ALA A 155 4.23 5.51 4.85
N ARG A 156 4.39 6.48 5.76
CA ARG A 156 5.21 6.31 6.97
C ARG A 156 4.65 5.22 7.89
N ILE A 157 3.33 5.19 8.07
CA ILE A 157 2.67 4.13 8.85
C ILE A 157 2.88 2.77 8.18
N MET A 158 2.74 2.71 6.85
CA MET A 158 2.98 1.49 6.07
C MET A 158 4.44 1.00 6.19
N ALA A 159 5.42 1.88 6.03
CA ALA A 159 6.84 1.53 6.01
C ALA A 159 7.36 0.90 7.31
N ILE A 160 6.68 1.14 8.44
CA ILE A 160 6.99 0.46 9.72
C ILE A 160 6.81 -1.05 9.59
N GLU A 161 5.91 -1.51 8.73
CA GLU A 161 5.70 -2.94 8.43
C GLU A 161 6.66 -3.42 7.34
N THR A 162 6.76 -2.69 6.22
CA THR A 162 7.59 -3.09 5.06
C THR A 162 9.09 -3.21 5.40
N SER A 163 9.58 -2.46 6.39
CA SER A 163 10.97 -2.54 6.86
C SER A 163 11.36 -3.87 7.53
N LEU A 164 10.40 -4.78 7.76
CA LEU A 164 10.64 -6.14 8.26
C LEU A 164 10.81 -7.20 7.17
N MET A 165 10.70 -6.85 5.88
CA MET A 165 10.72 -7.81 4.75
C MET A 165 11.87 -7.63 3.74
N LEU A 166 12.88 -6.81 4.06
CA LEU A 166 14.18 -6.76 3.35
C LEU A 166 15.33 -7.05 4.33
#